data_AF-A0A833M0P8-F1
#
_entry.id   AF-A0A833M0P8-F1
#
_cell.length_a   1.000
_cell.length_b   1.000
_cell.length_c   1.000
_cell.angle_alpha   90.00
_cell.angle_beta   90.00
_cell.angle_gamma   90.00
#
_symmetry.space_group_name_H-M   'P 1'
#
loop_
_entity.id
_entity.type
_entity.pdbx_description
1 polymer ?
#
loop_
_entity_poly.entity_id
_entity_poly.type
_entity_poly.pdbx_seq_one_letter_code
_entity_poly.pdbx_strand_id
1 'polypeptide(L)'
;MKRDRTENRADFEKEGKTMNGKGIAEAYREFQQDRNQETEEFLTHEIYRSVMAWLQNGHPEERFLNELMEISASYEEPSFRGGNLLELSLWELMEVVHAFNGIPEDREHIQYFLTQARLPLLARIDEDTYRVLSQLEFHEVDFFIYETIGGEFPHDSAQTFLKNGENPDIWLSIRYLDDLEDDSVVIEIIESMIDHLRIVPEKYMILAYLIYRFPERIEAMIRGEDDGLRLSDDTPIELAQSIYDTSRDFVATGILTLDYREKMIPGRQAETMFALLSLFEITQCELNPAWMDVMEQSMANLWTYRLQGMRRIQRHQPLPEFVASILSVLTPEEEERLLVYSRVLTLFFENLHRYTRNTFEELLDVLSHRQDLFFDELELQLSLENEGDSMPLRSRRLALCARSLGKQIVERDGRYYLVEGQNL
;
A
#
# COMPACT_ATOMS: atom_id res chain seq x y z
N MET A 1 -33.41 39.29 14.62
CA MET A 1 -33.73 39.39 13.18
C MET A 1 -33.30 38.08 12.54
N LYS A 2 -34.25 37.27 12.08
CA LYS A 2 -33.98 36.08 11.27
C LYS A 2 -33.61 36.56 9.88
N ARG A 3 -32.33 36.45 9.50
CA ARG A 3 -31.91 36.58 8.10
C ARG A 3 -32.04 35.22 7.44
N ASP A 4 -32.61 35.25 6.24
CA ASP A 4 -32.92 34.15 5.35
C ASP A 4 -31.76 33.15 5.23
N ARG A 5 -32.02 31.88 5.59
CA ARG A 5 -31.20 30.72 5.21
C ARG A 5 -31.58 30.18 3.82
N THR A 6 -32.46 30.89 3.13
CA THR A 6 -33.09 30.48 1.87
C THR A 6 -32.42 31.12 0.65
N GLU A 7 -31.64 32.19 0.82
CA GLU A 7 -30.90 32.83 -0.28
C GLU A 7 -29.61 32.07 -0.64
N ASN A 8 -28.85 31.55 0.33
CA ASN A 8 -27.60 30.81 0.04
C ASN A 8 -27.82 29.45 -0.68
N ARG A 9 -29.02 28.88 -0.64
CA ARG A 9 -29.30 27.60 -1.30
C ARG A 9 -29.62 27.77 -2.80
N ALA A 10 -30.05 28.96 -3.20
CA ALA A 10 -30.40 29.27 -4.58
C ALA A 10 -29.19 29.72 -5.43
N ASP A 11 -28.13 30.20 -4.78
CA ASP A 11 -26.89 30.58 -5.45
C ASP A 11 -26.01 29.35 -5.77
N PHE A 12 -26.13 28.25 -5.01
CA PHE A 12 -25.46 26.98 -5.30
C PHE A 12 -25.96 26.27 -6.57
N GLU A 13 -27.20 26.53 -7.01
CA GLU A 13 -27.79 25.89 -8.20
C GLU A 13 -27.46 26.63 -9.52
N LYS A 14 -26.74 27.76 -9.48
CA LYS A 14 -26.65 28.69 -10.62
C LYS A 14 -25.30 28.91 -11.28
N GLU A 15 -24.21 28.30 -10.81
CA GLU A 15 -22.88 28.48 -11.44
C GLU A 15 -22.23 27.19 -11.94
N GLY A 16 -23.02 26.15 -12.25
CA GLY A 16 -22.58 25.13 -13.20
C GLY A 16 -22.71 25.66 -14.62
N LYS A 17 -21.61 26.09 -15.25
CA LYS A 17 -21.57 26.30 -16.71
C LYS A 17 -21.86 24.96 -17.38
N THR A 18 -23.12 24.72 -17.74
CA THR A 18 -23.54 23.49 -18.42
C THR A 18 -22.88 23.42 -19.80
N MET A 19 -21.95 22.49 -19.99
CA MET A 19 -21.63 22.02 -21.34
C MET A 19 -22.86 21.28 -21.86
N ASN A 20 -23.51 21.82 -22.90
CA ASN A 20 -24.76 21.29 -23.46
C ASN A 20 -24.70 19.77 -23.72
N GLY A 21 -25.34 18.97 -22.85
CA GLY A 21 -25.64 17.54 -23.08
C GLY A 21 -24.48 16.54 -22.98
N LYS A 22 -23.24 16.99 -22.75
CA LYS A 22 -22.07 16.11 -22.61
C LYS A 22 -22.13 15.31 -21.31
N GLY A 23 -21.77 14.02 -21.39
CA GLY A 23 -21.58 13.16 -20.21
C GLY A 23 -20.20 13.34 -19.59
N ILE A 24 -19.99 12.85 -18.36
CA ILE A 24 -18.71 12.95 -17.65
C ILE A 24 -17.59 12.19 -18.37
N ALA A 25 -17.88 11.06 -19.03
CA ALA A 25 -16.87 10.29 -19.76
C ALA A 25 -16.36 11.00 -21.02
N GLU A 26 -17.23 11.74 -21.72
CA GLU A 26 -16.83 12.57 -22.86
C GLU A 26 -16.00 13.77 -22.40
N ALA A 27 -16.47 14.46 -21.35
CA ALA A 27 -15.75 15.60 -20.79
C ALA A 27 -14.39 15.19 -20.19
N TYR A 28 -14.28 14.01 -19.57
CA TYR A 28 -13.01 13.52 -19.02
C TYR A 28 -11.97 13.25 -20.11
N ARG A 29 -12.37 12.69 -21.26
CA ARG A 29 -11.46 12.53 -22.41
C ARG A 29 -10.94 13.86 -22.95
N GLU A 30 -11.79 14.88 -23.00
CA GLU A 30 -11.37 16.24 -23.38
C GLU A 30 -10.41 16.83 -22.33
N PHE A 31 -10.69 16.63 -21.05
CA PHE A 31 -9.81 17.06 -19.97
C PHE A 31 -8.43 16.40 -20.04
N GLN A 32 -8.35 15.10 -20.34
CA GLN A 32 -7.07 14.40 -20.50
C GLN A 32 -6.21 14.98 -21.64
N GLN A 33 -6.83 15.49 -22.71
CA GLN A 33 -6.12 16.07 -23.86
C GLN A 33 -5.70 17.52 -23.60
N ASP A 34 -6.65 18.35 -23.16
CA ASP A 34 -6.49 19.81 -23.18
C ASP A 34 -6.21 20.40 -21.79
N ARG A 35 -6.41 19.63 -20.71
CA ARG A 35 -6.28 20.06 -19.31
C ARG A 35 -6.96 21.42 -19.03
N ASN A 36 -8.13 21.61 -19.64
CA ASN A 36 -8.88 22.87 -19.62
C ASN A 36 -9.63 23.03 -18.28
N GLN A 37 -9.47 24.20 -17.65
CA GLN A 37 -10.11 24.56 -16.39
C GLN A 37 -11.65 24.54 -16.45
N GLU A 38 -12.27 24.98 -17.54
CA GLU A 38 -13.74 24.95 -17.67
C GLU A 38 -14.28 23.50 -17.73
N THR A 39 -13.52 22.59 -18.34
CA THR A 39 -13.85 21.16 -18.39
C THR A 39 -13.66 20.51 -17.02
N GLU A 40 -12.59 20.88 -16.31
CA GLU A 40 -12.36 20.44 -14.93
C GLU A 40 -13.50 20.88 -14.00
N GLU A 41 -13.88 22.17 -14.03
CA GLU A 41 -14.97 22.71 -13.21
C GLU A 41 -16.30 21.98 -13.48
N PHE A 42 -16.63 21.73 -14.77
CA PHE A 42 -17.80 20.94 -15.14
C PHE A 42 -17.75 19.52 -14.54
N LEU A 43 -16.62 18.83 -14.70
CA LEU A 43 -16.43 17.47 -14.16
C LEU A 43 -16.56 17.45 -12.65
N THR A 44 -15.90 18.37 -11.94
CA THR A 44 -15.94 18.47 -10.49
C THR A 44 -17.38 18.60 -9.99
N HIS A 45 -18.17 19.49 -10.58
CA HIS A 45 -19.55 19.71 -10.17
C HIS A 45 -20.48 18.53 -10.48
N GLU A 46 -20.43 17.96 -11.69
CA GLU A 46 -21.32 16.85 -12.07
C GLU A 46 -21.00 15.56 -11.32
N ILE A 47 -19.71 15.27 -11.09
CA ILE A 47 -19.28 14.12 -10.29
C ILE A 47 -19.70 14.34 -8.83
N TYR A 48 -19.48 15.52 -8.26
CA TYR A 48 -19.87 15.81 -6.87
C TYR A 48 -21.37 15.62 -6.67
N ARG A 49 -22.18 16.14 -7.58
CA ARG A 49 -23.65 15.97 -7.53
C ARG A 49 -24.03 14.50 -7.57
N SER A 50 -23.41 13.72 -8.44
CA SER A 50 -23.71 12.30 -8.63
C SER A 50 -23.28 11.45 -7.42
N VAL A 51 -22.10 11.72 -6.86
CA VAL A 51 -21.61 11.08 -5.62
C VAL A 51 -22.53 11.40 -4.44
N MET A 52 -22.92 12.66 -4.28
CA MET A 52 -23.85 13.06 -3.21
C MET A 52 -25.23 12.41 -3.38
N ALA A 53 -25.74 12.30 -4.61
CA ALA A 53 -26.98 11.60 -4.90
C ALA A 53 -26.87 10.09 -4.58
N TRP A 54 -25.74 9.46 -4.91
CA TRP A 54 -25.49 8.06 -4.57
C TRP A 54 -25.46 7.85 -3.05
N LEU A 55 -24.69 8.66 -2.31
CA LEU A 55 -24.62 8.61 -0.84
C LEU A 55 -26.00 8.76 -0.19
N GLN A 56 -26.90 9.57 -0.76
CA GLN A 56 -28.25 9.78 -0.24
C GLN A 56 -29.21 8.64 -0.58
N ASN A 57 -29.13 8.10 -1.80
CA ASN A 57 -30.07 7.11 -2.31
C ASN A 57 -29.64 5.66 -2.06
N GLY A 58 -28.36 5.44 -1.72
CA GLY A 58 -27.75 4.12 -1.57
C GLY A 58 -27.53 3.35 -2.87
N HIS A 59 -27.77 3.99 -4.03
CA HIS A 59 -27.53 3.42 -5.36
C HIS A 59 -27.17 4.53 -6.37
N PRO A 60 -26.33 4.24 -7.38
CA PRO A 60 -25.96 5.23 -8.38
C PRO A 60 -27.06 5.42 -9.43
N GLU A 61 -27.05 6.56 -10.10
CA GLU A 61 -27.75 6.70 -11.37
C GLU A 61 -27.08 5.80 -12.42
N GLU A 62 -27.87 5.04 -13.18
CA GLU A 62 -27.36 4.07 -14.17
C GLU A 62 -26.44 4.73 -15.21
N ARG A 63 -26.78 5.95 -15.65
CA ARG A 63 -25.95 6.72 -16.57
C ARG A 63 -24.59 7.06 -15.95
N PHE A 64 -24.57 7.55 -14.71
CA PHE A 64 -23.34 7.91 -14.02
C PHE A 64 -22.44 6.69 -13.81
N LEU A 65 -23.00 5.55 -13.38
CA LEU A 65 -22.25 4.32 -13.20
C LEU A 65 -21.60 3.85 -14.52
N ASN A 66 -22.36 3.83 -15.61
CA ASN A 66 -21.84 3.42 -16.92
C ASN A 66 -20.70 4.33 -17.41
N GLU A 67 -20.87 5.65 -17.27
CA GLU A 67 -19.85 6.62 -17.65
C GLU A 67 -18.61 6.52 -16.73
N LEU A 68 -18.78 6.24 -15.45
CA LEU A 68 -17.67 6.02 -14.51
C LEU A 68 -16.90 4.73 -14.83
N MET A 69 -17.59 3.65 -15.23
CA MET A 69 -16.96 2.42 -15.71
C MET A 69 -16.14 2.65 -17.00
N GLU A 70 -16.63 3.49 -17.91
CA GLU A 70 -15.88 3.89 -19.11
C GLU A 70 -14.59 4.63 -18.74
N ILE A 71 -14.68 5.57 -17.79
CA ILE A 71 -13.51 6.29 -17.26
C ILE A 71 -12.52 5.29 -16.63
N SER A 72 -12.99 4.44 -15.72
CA SER A 72 -12.17 3.45 -15.00
C SER A 72 -11.42 2.51 -15.96
N ALA A 73 -12.04 2.08 -17.06
CA ALA A 73 -11.39 1.21 -18.04
C ALA A 73 -10.24 1.88 -18.83
N SER A 74 -10.19 3.22 -18.82
CA SER A 74 -9.19 4.03 -19.55
C SER A 74 -8.20 4.75 -18.64
N TYR A 75 -8.40 4.65 -17.32
CA TYR A 75 -7.61 5.38 -16.35
C TYR A 75 -6.35 4.58 -16.02
N GLU A 76 -5.20 5.16 -16.35
CA GLU A 76 -3.90 4.64 -15.90
C GLU A 76 -3.67 5.15 -14.48
N GLU A 77 -3.48 4.24 -13.54
CA GLU A 77 -3.23 4.59 -12.14
C GLU A 77 -1.94 5.44 -12.07
N PRO A 78 -2.00 6.68 -11.54
CA PRO A 78 -0.83 7.53 -11.47
C PRO A 78 0.18 6.96 -10.48
N SER A 79 1.47 7.08 -10.80
CA SER A 79 2.56 6.54 -9.96
C SER A 79 2.63 7.18 -8.56
N PHE A 80 2.00 8.34 -8.35
CA PHE A 80 1.85 8.99 -7.04
C PHE A 80 0.46 9.64 -6.94
N ARG A 81 -0.21 9.48 -5.79
CA ARG A 81 -1.44 10.23 -5.46
C ARG A 81 -1.06 11.72 -5.29
N GLY A 82 -1.43 12.59 -6.24
CA GLY A 82 -1.09 14.01 -6.11
C GLY A 82 -1.13 14.91 -7.35
N GLY A 83 -1.87 14.55 -8.40
CA GLY A 83 -1.97 15.40 -9.60
C GLY A 83 -2.88 16.62 -9.42
N ASN A 84 -4.15 16.37 -9.08
CA ASN A 84 -5.16 17.39 -8.78
C ASN A 84 -6.35 16.78 -8.00
N LEU A 85 -7.21 17.63 -7.42
CA LEU A 85 -8.35 17.20 -6.61
C LEU A 85 -9.37 16.34 -7.38
N LEU A 86 -9.56 16.60 -8.68
CA LEU A 86 -10.45 15.79 -9.52
C LEU A 86 -9.92 14.36 -9.68
N GLU A 87 -8.63 14.20 -9.94
CA GLU A 87 -7.97 12.91 -10.08
C GLU A 87 -7.95 12.13 -8.76
N LEU A 88 -7.73 12.80 -7.63
CA LEU A 88 -7.88 12.19 -6.30
C LEU A 88 -9.29 11.63 -6.11
N SER A 89 -10.32 12.40 -6.48
CA SER A 89 -11.71 11.92 -6.42
C SER A 89 -11.96 10.71 -7.33
N LEU A 90 -11.46 10.76 -8.57
CA LEU A 90 -11.64 9.67 -9.53
C LEU A 90 -10.97 8.38 -9.05
N TRP A 91 -9.79 8.48 -8.43
CA TRP A 91 -9.08 7.33 -7.87
C TRP A 91 -9.92 6.60 -6.82
N GLU A 92 -10.47 7.32 -5.83
CA GLU A 92 -11.40 6.76 -4.85
C GLU A 92 -12.66 6.13 -5.51
N LEU A 93 -13.13 6.71 -6.61
CA LEU A 93 -14.26 6.17 -7.37
C LEU A 93 -13.94 4.89 -8.14
N MET A 94 -12.67 4.59 -8.45
CA MET A 94 -12.28 3.32 -9.07
C MET A 94 -12.53 2.16 -8.11
N GLU A 95 -12.18 2.34 -6.83
CA GLU A 95 -12.48 1.38 -5.77
C GLU A 95 -13.99 1.16 -5.61
N VAL A 96 -14.79 2.22 -5.76
CA VAL A 96 -16.25 2.10 -5.80
C VAL A 96 -16.72 1.20 -6.96
N VAL A 97 -16.18 1.39 -8.17
CA VAL A 97 -16.51 0.56 -9.34
C VAL A 97 -16.12 -0.89 -9.13
N HIS A 98 -14.95 -1.15 -8.54
CA HIS A 98 -14.49 -2.51 -8.22
C HIS A 98 -15.39 -3.17 -7.16
N ALA A 99 -15.71 -2.47 -6.08
CA ALA A 99 -16.57 -2.97 -5.02
C ALA A 99 -18.02 -3.20 -5.47
N PHE A 100 -18.55 -2.34 -6.35
CA PHE A 100 -19.89 -2.46 -6.91
C PHE A 100 -20.01 -3.67 -7.86
N ASN A 101 -18.98 -3.95 -8.66
CA ASN A 101 -18.96 -5.10 -9.56
C ASN A 101 -18.56 -6.42 -8.86
N GLY A 102 -18.12 -6.36 -7.61
CA GLY A 102 -17.76 -7.53 -6.79
C GLY A 102 -18.98 -8.35 -6.35
N ILE A 103 -18.83 -9.67 -6.23
CA ILE A 103 -19.87 -10.56 -5.67
C ILE A 103 -19.44 -11.05 -4.28
N PRO A 104 -20.16 -10.69 -3.19
CA PRO A 104 -21.32 -9.78 -3.10
C PRO A 104 -20.91 -8.31 -2.94
N GLU A 105 -21.73 -7.38 -3.44
CA GLU A 105 -21.61 -5.92 -3.23
C GLU A 105 -21.25 -5.60 -1.77
N ASP A 106 -20.12 -4.91 -1.58
CA ASP A 106 -19.66 -4.48 -0.27
C ASP A 106 -20.13 -3.05 0.01
N ARG A 107 -21.33 -2.92 0.57
CA ARG A 107 -21.97 -1.61 0.80
C ARG A 107 -21.20 -0.70 1.75
N GLU A 108 -20.53 -1.27 2.75
CA GLU A 108 -19.72 -0.48 3.69
C GLU A 108 -18.49 0.08 2.98
N HIS A 109 -17.85 -0.73 2.14
CA HIS A 109 -16.73 -0.33 1.30
C HIS A 109 -17.13 0.76 0.28
N ILE A 110 -18.25 0.56 -0.44
CA ILE A 110 -18.79 1.57 -1.37
C ILE A 110 -19.06 2.90 -0.65
N GLN A 111 -19.69 2.86 0.52
CA GLN A 111 -19.99 4.05 1.31
C GLN A 111 -18.72 4.78 1.76
N TYR A 112 -17.69 4.02 2.18
CA TYR A 112 -16.39 4.56 2.58
C TYR A 112 -15.73 5.31 1.42
N PHE A 113 -15.55 4.65 0.27
CA PHE A 113 -14.87 5.27 -0.88
C PHE A 113 -15.67 6.41 -1.52
N LEU A 114 -17.01 6.37 -1.52
CA LEU A 114 -17.82 7.52 -1.92
C LEU A 114 -17.66 8.71 -0.97
N THR A 115 -17.47 8.45 0.33
CA THR A 115 -17.23 9.49 1.33
C THR A 115 -15.85 10.11 1.14
N GLN A 116 -14.82 9.32 0.83
CA GLN A 116 -13.49 9.82 0.46
C GLN A 116 -13.57 10.63 -0.85
N ALA A 117 -14.18 10.09 -1.90
CA ALA A 117 -14.26 10.70 -3.23
C ALA A 117 -14.92 12.09 -3.24
N ARG A 118 -15.88 12.35 -2.35
CA ARG A 118 -16.58 13.65 -2.32
C ARG A 118 -15.71 14.79 -1.78
N LEU A 119 -14.70 14.49 -0.94
CA LEU A 119 -13.96 15.51 -0.19
C LEU A 119 -13.04 16.33 -1.09
N PRO A 120 -12.25 15.75 -2.01
CA PRO A 120 -11.45 16.54 -2.96
C PRO A 120 -12.32 17.45 -3.83
N LEU A 121 -13.49 16.96 -4.26
CA LEU A 121 -14.44 17.74 -5.06
C LEU A 121 -15.01 18.92 -4.26
N LEU A 122 -15.35 18.69 -2.98
CA LEU A 122 -15.82 19.74 -2.11
C LEU A 122 -14.74 20.78 -1.85
N ALA A 123 -13.49 20.35 -1.60
CA ALA A 123 -12.35 21.27 -1.45
C ALA A 123 -12.16 22.16 -2.68
N ARG A 124 -12.44 21.64 -3.89
CA ARG A 124 -12.37 22.41 -5.13
C ARG A 124 -13.54 23.38 -5.33
N ILE A 125 -14.75 23.01 -4.91
CA ILE A 125 -15.99 23.79 -5.09
C ILE A 125 -16.12 24.87 -4.00
N ASP A 126 -15.89 24.50 -2.75
CA ASP A 126 -16.07 25.32 -1.55
C ASP A 126 -15.07 24.88 -0.48
N GLU A 127 -13.86 25.43 -0.59
CA GLU A 127 -12.73 25.14 0.28
C GLU A 127 -13.04 25.48 1.75
N ASP A 128 -13.75 26.58 2.01
CA ASP A 128 -14.11 27.00 3.37
C ASP A 128 -15.00 25.96 4.05
N THR A 129 -16.02 25.47 3.35
CA THR A 129 -16.88 24.40 3.87
C THR A 129 -16.10 23.09 4.07
N TYR A 130 -15.22 22.73 3.13
CA TYR A 130 -14.35 21.56 3.29
C TYR A 130 -13.46 21.66 4.55
N ARG A 131 -12.78 22.79 4.75
CA ARG A 131 -11.89 22.99 5.91
C ARG A 131 -12.63 22.90 7.24
N VAL A 132 -13.89 23.36 7.30
CA VAL A 132 -14.73 23.21 8.50
C VAL A 132 -15.08 21.73 8.74
N LEU A 133 -15.30 20.95 7.68
CA LEU A 133 -15.61 19.52 7.81
C LEU A 133 -14.39 18.69 8.23
N SER A 134 -13.22 18.93 7.65
CA SER A 134 -11.98 18.19 7.99
C SER A 134 -11.52 18.45 9.43
N GLN A 135 -11.88 19.60 10.01
CA GLN A 135 -11.70 19.89 11.45
C GLN A 135 -12.68 19.15 12.38
N LEU A 136 -13.75 18.58 11.83
CA LEU A 136 -14.76 17.84 12.59
C LEU A 136 -14.56 16.32 12.43
N GLU A 137 -14.25 15.89 11.22
CA GLU A 137 -14.07 14.48 10.86
C GLU A 137 -12.97 14.38 9.80
N PHE A 138 -11.79 13.91 10.23
CA PHE A 138 -10.65 13.74 9.35
C PHE A 138 -10.70 12.37 8.67
N HIS A 139 -10.41 12.36 7.37
CA HIS A 139 -10.40 11.18 6.52
C HIS A 139 -9.02 10.99 5.90
N GLU A 140 -8.65 9.77 5.53
CA GLU A 140 -7.34 9.50 4.94
C GLU A 140 -7.04 10.36 3.69
N VAL A 141 -8.04 10.62 2.83
CA VAL A 141 -7.85 11.46 1.63
C VAL A 141 -7.46 12.90 1.99
N ASP A 142 -7.79 13.37 3.19
CA ASP A 142 -7.52 14.75 3.61
C ASP A 142 -6.01 15.04 3.62
N PHE A 143 -5.15 14.06 3.95
CA PHE A 143 -3.70 14.23 3.83
C PHE A 143 -3.29 14.71 2.42
N PHE A 144 -3.79 14.07 1.38
CA PHE A 144 -3.50 14.43 -0.02
C PHE A 144 -4.16 15.74 -0.45
N ILE A 145 -5.37 16.01 0.04
CA ILE A 145 -6.05 17.28 -0.24
C ILE A 145 -5.21 18.44 0.30
N TYR A 146 -4.71 18.34 1.53
CA TYR A 146 -3.89 19.37 2.15
C TYR A 146 -2.52 19.54 1.49
N GLU A 147 -1.90 18.47 1.00
CA GLU A 147 -0.71 18.57 0.14
C GLU A 147 -1.01 19.39 -1.14
N THR A 148 -2.24 19.31 -1.67
CA THR A 148 -2.66 19.99 -2.91
C THR A 148 -3.06 21.45 -2.68
N ILE A 149 -3.89 21.75 -1.68
CA ILE A 149 -4.44 23.10 -1.46
C ILE A 149 -3.58 23.95 -0.50
N GLY A 150 -2.72 23.33 0.30
CA GLY A 150 -1.91 23.99 1.32
C GLY A 150 -2.73 24.64 2.45
N GLY A 151 -2.06 25.52 3.22
CA GLY A 151 -2.67 26.26 4.32
C GLY A 151 -2.59 25.54 5.68
N GLU A 152 -3.45 25.93 6.62
CA GLU A 152 -3.45 25.39 7.99
C GLU A 152 -4.01 23.96 8.01
N PHE A 153 -3.16 23.00 8.42
CA PHE A 153 -3.51 21.59 8.54
C PHE A 153 -4.27 21.31 9.85
N PRO A 154 -5.35 20.50 9.86
CA PRO A 154 -6.20 20.27 11.02
C PRO A 154 -5.57 19.22 11.95
N HIS A 155 -4.43 19.57 12.57
CA HIS A 155 -3.62 18.65 13.37
C HIS A 155 -4.44 17.88 14.42
N ASP A 156 -5.30 18.55 15.18
CA ASP A 156 -6.10 17.90 16.23
C ASP A 156 -6.98 16.76 15.67
N SER A 157 -7.56 16.97 14.49
CA SER A 157 -8.45 15.98 13.86
C SER A 157 -7.66 14.84 13.24
N ALA A 158 -6.53 15.13 12.58
CA ALA A 158 -5.63 14.11 12.05
C ALA A 158 -5.01 13.24 13.16
N GLN A 159 -4.58 13.85 14.26
CA GLN A 159 -4.08 13.11 15.42
C GLN A 159 -5.17 12.23 16.04
N THR A 160 -6.40 12.75 16.12
CA THR A 160 -7.55 11.96 16.60
C THR A 160 -7.87 10.80 15.67
N PHE A 161 -7.79 11.01 14.35
CA PHE A 161 -7.95 9.96 13.34
C PHE A 161 -6.91 8.85 13.54
N LEU A 162 -5.63 9.20 13.64
CA LEU A 162 -4.55 8.20 13.82
C LEU A 162 -4.64 7.47 15.16
N LYS A 163 -4.99 8.17 16.24
CA LYS A 163 -5.12 7.56 17.58
C LYS A 163 -6.27 6.55 17.69
N ASN A 164 -7.31 6.67 16.86
CA ASN A 164 -8.50 5.83 16.92
C ASN A 164 -8.69 4.93 15.68
N GLY A 165 -7.87 5.10 14.64
CA GLY A 165 -7.98 4.40 13.38
C GLY A 165 -7.53 2.94 13.50
N GLU A 166 -8.35 2.01 12.99
CA GLU A 166 -8.00 0.58 13.00
C GLU A 166 -7.18 0.13 11.78
N ASN A 167 -7.26 0.87 10.66
CA ASN A 167 -6.55 0.56 9.41
C ASN A 167 -6.17 1.85 8.62
N PRO A 168 -5.46 2.82 9.22
CA PRO A 168 -4.92 3.95 8.46
C PRO A 168 -3.79 3.50 7.53
N ASP A 169 -3.59 4.20 6.41
CA ASP A 169 -2.38 4.07 5.59
C ASP A 169 -1.13 4.40 6.43
N ILE A 170 -0.32 3.37 6.68
CA ILE A 170 0.84 3.45 7.56
C ILE A 170 1.93 4.35 6.99
N TRP A 171 2.13 4.36 5.68
CA TRP A 171 3.18 5.18 5.06
C TRP A 171 2.84 6.66 5.14
N LEU A 172 1.57 6.97 4.89
CA LEU A 172 1.04 8.32 5.05
C LEU A 172 1.10 8.78 6.51
N SER A 173 0.77 7.87 7.43
CA SER A 173 0.88 8.11 8.88
C SER A 173 2.31 8.43 9.29
N ILE A 174 3.29 7.63 8.86
CA ILE A 174 4.72 7.85 9.15
C ILE A 174 5.19 9.22 8.63
N ARG A 175 4.84 9.56 7.39
CA ARG A 175 5.17 10.87 6.80
C ARG A 175 4.61 12.02 7.64
N TYR A 176 3.35 11.93 8.04
CA TYR A 176 2.74 12.94 8.89
C TYR A 176 3.41 13.04 10.26
N LEU A 177 3.76 11.91 10.87
CA LEU A 177 4.46 11.90 12.14
C LEU A 177 5.81 12.62 12.02
N ASP A 178 6.57 12.40 10.95
CA ASP A 178 7.85 13.09 10.70
C ASP A 178 7.72 14.63 10.69
N ASP A 179 6.58 15.15 10.26
CA ASP A 179 6.29 16.59 10.24
C ASP A 179 5.92 17.18 11.63
N LEU A 180 5.66 16.35 12.63
CA LEU A 180 5.32 16.82 13.98
C LEU A 180 6.56 17.15 14.81
N GLU A 181 6.56 18.36 15.40
CA GLU A 181 7.67 18.87 16.22
C GLU A 181 7.67 18.34 17.68
N ASP A 182 6.52 17.98 18.25
CA ASP A 182 6.43 17.50 19.64
C ASP A 182 6.53 15.98 19.72
N ASP A 183 7.70 15.50 20.12
CA ASP A 183 7.99 14.08 20.32
C ASP A 183 7.01 13.39 21.29
N SER A 184 6.49 14.10 22.28
CA SER A 184 5.54 13.51 23.25
C SER A 184 4.21 13.20 22.57
N VAL A 185 3.76 14.08 21.67
CA VAL A 185 2.56 13.87 20.86
C VAL A 185 2.76 12.73 19.87
N VAL A 186 3.92 12.68 19.22
CA VAL A 186 4.27 11.59 18.28
C VAL A 186 4.23 10.24 18.98
N ILE A 187 4.85 10.13 20.17
CA ILE A 187 4.84 8.89 20.96
C ILE A 187 3.42 8.50 21.34
N GLU A 188 2.61 9.44 21.83
CA GLU A 188 1.21 9.16 22.20
C GLU A 188 0.38 8.63 21.01
N ILE A 189 0.61 9.17 19.81
CA ILE A 189 -0.04 8.70 18.58
C ILE A 189 0.43 7.28 18.25
N ILE A 190 1.74 7.04 18.25
CA ILE A 190 2.32 5.73 17.94
C ILE A 190 1.83 4.66 18.91
N GLU A 191 1.82 4.93 20.22
CA GLU A 191 1.29 4.03 21.24
C GLU A 191 -0.17 3.67 20.94
N SER A 192 -0.98 4.69 20.64
CA SER A 192 -2.39 4.50 20.29
C SER A 192 -2.55 3.68 19.00
N MET A 193 -1.72 3.91 17.98
CA MET A 193 -1.76 3.14 16.73
C MET A 193 -1.42 1.67 16.97
N ILE A 194 -0.36 1.37 17.73
CA ILE A 194 0.04 0.00 18.07
C ILE A 194 -1.11 -0.76 18.76
N ASP A 195 -1.92 -0.06 19.56
CA ASP A 195 -3.05 -0.64 20.26
C ASP A 195 -4.24 -0.92 19.33
N HIS A 196 -4.60 0.04 18.48
CA HIS A 196 -5.82 -0.03 17.67
C HIS A 196 -5.67 -0.72 16.32
N LEU A 197 -4.46 -0.79 15.77
CA LEU A 197 -4.23 -1.39 14.45
C LEU A 197 -4.75 -2.83 14.39
N ARG A 198 -5.53 -3.13 13.37
CA ARG A 198 -6.10 -4.48 13.19
C ARG A 198 -5.12 -5.42 12.48
N ILE A 199 -4.23 -4.87 11.66
CA ILE A 199 -3.31 -5.63 10.82
C ILE A 199 -1.97 -5.75 11.54
N VAL A 200 -1.60 -6.99 11.91
CA VAL A 200 -0.38 -7.26 12.67
C VAL A 200 0.90 -6.80 11.96
N PRO A 201 1.09 -7.05 10.64
CA PRO A 201 2.23 -6.47 9.91
C PRO A 201 2.37 -4.94 10.08
N GLU A 202 1.27 -4.19 10.00
CA GLU A 202 1.25 -2.74 10.17
C GLU A 202 1.70 -2.31 11.57
N LYS A 203 1.34 -3.07 12.61
CA LYS A 203 1.87 -2.85 13.98
C LYS A 203 3.39 -2.91 14.02
N TYR A 204 3.99 -3.84 13.27
CA TYR A 204 5.45 -4.00 13.26
C TYR A 204 6.15 -2.91 12.46
N MET A 205 5.50 -2.33 11.45
CA MET A 205 6.01 -1.15 10.73
C MET A 205 6.06 0.06 11.66
N ILE A 206 4.98 0.31 12.40
CA ILE A 206 4.92 1.40 13.38
C ILE A 206 5.89 1.18 14.54
N LEU A 207 6.04 -0.06 15.02
CA LEU A 207 7.04 -0.39 16.04
C LEU A 207 8.48 -0.19 15.54
N ALA A 208 8.76 -0.55 14.28
CA ALA A 208 10.05 -0.27 13.64
C ALA A 208 10.32 1.24 13.56
N TYR A 209 9.32 2.02 13.14
CA TYR A 209 9.40 3.47 13.09
C TYR A 209 9.68 4.09 14.48
N LEU A 210 8.98 3.62 15.52
CA LEU A 210 9.21 4.05 16.91
C LEU A 210 10.66 3.81 17.35
N ILE A 211 11.20 2.63 17.03
CA ILE A 211 12.57 2.24 17.38
C ILE A 211 13.60 3.08 16.63
N TYR A 212 13.34 3.37 15.37
CA TYR A 212 14.19 4.24 14.56
C TYR A 212 14.20 5.67 15.10
N ARG A 213 13.03 6.23 15.42
CA ARG A 213 12.89 7.63 15.81
C ARG A 213 13.29 7.91 17.26
N PHE A 214 13.04 6.98 18.18
CA PHE A 214 13.27 7.16 19.62
C PHE A 214 14.10 6.01 20.25
N PRO A 215 15.34 5.76 19.78
CA PRO A 215 16.13 4.64 20.26
C PRO A 215 16.48 4.72 21.74
N GLU A 216 16.75 5.91 22.31
CA GLU A 216 17.07 6.02 23.74
C GLU A 216 15.87 5.67 24.62
N ARG A 217 14.66 6.05 24.20
CA ARG A 217 13.42 5.76 24.95
C ARG A 217 13.10 4.26 24.94
N ILE A 218 13.33 3.61 23.81
CA ILE A 218 13.21 2.16 23.69
C ILE A 218 14.23 1.45 24.59
N GLU A 219 15.47 1.93 24.62
CA GLU A 219 16.50 1.39 25.51
C GLU A 219 16.11 1.53 26.99
N ALA A 220 15.62 2.70 27.39
CA ALA A 220 15.12 2.96 28.75
C ALA A 220 13.96 2.02 29.12
N MET A 221 12.98 1.87 28.21
CA MET A 221 11.85 0.95 28.38
C MET A 221 12.31 -0.51 28.56
N ILE A 222 13.25 -0.99 27.74
CA ILE A 222 13.80 -2.36 27.86
C ILE A 222 14.50 -2.57 29.21
N ARG A 223 15.14 -1.53 29.76
CA ARG A 223 15.78 -1.56 31.09
C ARG A 223 14.78 -1.43 32.26
N GLY A 224 13.50 -1.17 31.98
CA GLY A 224 12.46 -0.96 32.98
C GLY A 224 12.47 0.44 33.60
N GLU A 225 13.03 1.43 32.89
CA GLU A 225 13.04 2.85 33.28
C GLU A 225 11.77 3.55 32.72
N ASP A 226 11.17 4.47 33.48
CA ASP A 226 10.00 5.24 33.03
C ASP A 226 10.47 6.51 32.31
N ASP A 227 10.46 6.48 30.99
CA ASP A 227 10.84 7.60 30.11
C ASP A 227 9.65 8.10 29.25
N GLY A 228 8.43 7.83 29.72
CA GLY A 228 7.19 8.27 29.07
C GLY A 228 6.79 7.48 27.82
N LEU A 229 7.40 6.31 27.58
CA LEU A 229 7.00 5.34 26.56
C LEU A 229 6.44 4.08 27.20
N ARG A 230 5.27 3.62 26.74
CA ARG A 230 4.54 2.45 27.21
C ARG A 230 3.86 1.74 26.04
N LEU A 231 4.33 0.55 25.73
CA LEU A 231 3.67 -0.35 24.79
C LEU A 231 2.55 -1.13 25.49
N SER A 232 1.50 -1.48 24.76
CA SER A 232 0.44 -2.35 25.28
C SER A 232 0.92 -3.75 25.62
N ASP A 233 0.16 -4.42 26.49
CA ASP A 233 0.38 -5.82 26.88
C ASP A 233 0.41 -6.79 25.67
N ASP A 234 -0.23 -6.41 24.55
CA ASP A 234 -0.25 -7.18 23.31
C ASP A 234 1.04 -7.04 22.48
N THR A 235 1.96 -6.17 22.90
CA THR A 235 3.29 -5.99 22.30
C THR A 235 4.37 -6.45 23.29
N PRO A 236 4.82 -7.72 23.21
CA PRO A 236 5.77 -8.26 24.17
C PRO A 236 7.08 -7.49 24.18
N ILE A 237 7.62 -7.21 25.37
CA ILE A 237 8.90 -6.49 25.52
C ILE A 237 10.02 -7.22 24.78
N GLU A 238 10.00 -8.56 24.72
CA GLU A 238 11.00 -9.33 23.99
C GLU A 238 10.94 -9.08 22.48
N LEU A 239 9.78 -8.72 21.92
CA LEU A 239 9.70 -8.34 20.51
C LEU A 239 10.38 -6.99 20.27
N ALA A 240 10.03 -5.97 21.06
CA ALA A 240 10.66 -4.65 20.97
C ALA A 240 12.18 -4.73 21.18
N GLN A 241 12.61 -5.54 22.16
CA GLN A 241 14.02 -5.81 22.41
C GLN A 241 14.70 -6.49 21.23
N SER A 242 14.09 -7.52 20.63
CA SER A 242 14.66 -8.20 19.45
C SER A 242 14.85 -7.24 18.28
N ILE A 243 13.86 -6.37 18.01
CA ILE A 243 13.97 -5.38 16.94
C ILE A 243 15.06 -4.36 17.27
N TYR A 244 15.06 -3.80 18.49
CA TYR A 244 16.08 -2.85 18.93
C TYR A 244 17.49 -3.43 18.86
N ASP A 245 17.73 -4.60 19.45
CA ASP A 245 19.07 -5.21 19.49
C ASP A 245 19.60 -5.51 18.07
N THR A 246 18.73 -5.93 17.15
CA THR A 246 19.10 -6.21 15.75
C THR A 246 19.32 -4.96 14.91
N SER A 247 18.62 -3.86 15.20
CA SER A 247 18.70 -2.61 14.45
C SER A 247 19.60 -1.55 15.09
N ARG A 248 20.01 -1.70 16.35
CA ARG A 248 20.73 -0.67 17.13
C ARG A 248 21.90 -0.04 16.39
N ASP A 249 22.77 -0.88 15.82
CA ASP A 249 23.98 -0.40 15.15
C ASP A 249 23.62 0.33 13.84
N PHE A 250 22.55 -0.13 13.15
CA PHE A 250 22.00 0.55 11.99
C PHE A 250 21.39 1.91 12.37
N VAL A 251 20.58 1.99 13.44
CA VAL A 251 20.01 3.27 13.90
C VAL A 251 21.12 4.26 14.27
N ALA A 252 22.22 3.79 14.89
CA ALA A 252 23.33 4.65 15.28
C ALA A 252 24.25 5.08 14.12
N THR A 253 24.39 4.26 13.07
CA THR A 253 25.44 4.45 12.05
C THR A 253 24.94 4.53 10.60
N GLY A 254 23.67 4.24 10.36
CA GLY A 254 23.08 4.07 9.04
C GLY A 254 23.47 2.77 8.34
N ILE A 255 24.24 1.87 8.98
CA ILE A 255 24.74 0.64 8.35
C ILE A 255 24.29 -0.59 9.14
N LEU A 256 23.52 -1.46 8.49
CA LEU A 256 23.21 -2.79 9.01
C LEU A 256 24.39 -3.74 8.77
N THR A 257 24.72 -4.53 9.79
CA THR A 257 25.79 -5.54 9.78
C THR A 257 25.23 -6.95 9.90
N LEU A 258 25.92 -7.94 9.33
CA LEU A 258 25.46 -9.35 9.29
C LEU A 258 25.29 -10.03 10.65
N ASP A 259 25.89 -9.46 11.71
CA ASP A 259 25.74 -9.95 13.08
C ASP A 259 24.34 -9.67 13.67
N TYR A 260 23.45 -8.96 12.95
CA TYR A 260 22.03 -8.83 13.31
C TYR A 260 21.39 -10.20 13.60
N ARG A 261 21.83 -11.25 12.90
CA ARG A 261 21.31 -12.62 13.11
C ARG A 261 21.52 -13.14 14.51
N GLU A 262 22.66 -12.82 15.11
CA GLU A 262 23.04 -13.28 16.45
C GLU A 262 22.30 -12.50 17.54
N LYS A 263 21.75 -11.34 17.19
CA LYS A 263 21.02 -10.44 18.10
C LYS A 263 19.50 -10.72 18.11
N MET A 264 18.99 -11.52 17.18
CA MET A 264 17.56 -11.91 17.14
C MET A 264 17.18 -12.80 18.33
N ILE A 265 16.07 -12.47 19.00
CA ILE A 265 15.53 -13.29 20.07
C ILE A 265 14.78 -14.52 19.49
N PRO A 266 15.06 -15.75 19.97
CA PRO A 266 14.36 -16.94 19.52
C PRO A 266 12.84 -16.85 19.70
N GLY A 267 12.09 -17.22 18.66
CA GLY A 267 10.62 -17.17 18.65
C GLY A 267 10.03 -15.84 18.16
N ARG A 268 10.87 -14.85 17.85
CA ARG A 268 10.47 -13.53 17.31
C ARG A 268 11.07 -13.24 15.94
N GLN A 269 11.60 -14.25 15.26
CA GLN A 269 12.41 -14.04 14.05
C GLN A 269 11.60 -13.45 12.89
N ALA A 270 10.38 -13.94 12.67
CA ALA A 270 9.57 -13.47 11.55
C ALA A 270 9.17 -12.00 11.72
N GLU A 271 8.73 -11.65 12.92
CA GLU A 271 8.36 -10.29 13.31
C GLU A 271 9.56 -9.34 13.27
N THR A 272 10.72 -9.79 13.76
CA THR A 272 11.95 -9.00 13.75
C THR A 272 12.44 -8.74 12.33
N MET A 273 12.42 -9.75 11.46
CA MET A 273 12.77 -9.57 10.04
C MET A 273 11.79 -8.64 9.33
N PHE A 274 10.49 -8.72 9.64
CA PHE A 274 9.50 -7.83 9.05
C PHE A 274 9.74 -6.37 9.47
N ALA A 275 10.08 -6.15 10.75
CA ALA A 275 10.47 -4.84 11.24
C ALA A 275 11.78 -4.33 10.61
N LEU A 276 12.77 -5.20 10.38
CA LEU A 276 13.99 -4.83 9.66
C LEU A 276 13.69 -4.40 8.20
N LEU A 277 12.85 -5.15 7.48
CA LEU A 277 12.39 -4.73 6.14
C LEU A 277 11.65 -3.38 6.20
N SER A 278 10.84 -3.17 7.25
CA SER A 278 10.16 -1.89 7.46
C SER A 278 11.18 -0.75 7.66
N LEU A 279 12.24 -0.97 8.44
CA LEU A 279 13.30 0.02 8.63
C LEU A 279 14.03 0.35 7.32
N PHE A 280 14.31 -0.67 6.50
CA PHE A 280 14.90 -0.45 5.18
C PHE A 280 14.02 0.49 4.34
N GLU A 281 12.73 0.20 4.28
CA GLU A 281 11.76 0.97 3.49
C GLU A 281 11.49 2.38 4.08
N ILE A 282 11.42 2.53 5.40
CA ILE A 282 11.26 3.84 6.05
C ILE A 282 12.46 4.75 5.74
N THR A 283 13.67 4.19 5.79
CA THR A 283 14.91 4.98 5.69
C THR A 283 15.42 5.13 4.27
N GLN A 284 14.93 4.31 3.32
CA GLN A 284 15.39 4.26 1.94
C GLN A 284 16.93 4.21 1.84
N CYS A 285 17.55 3.43 2.74
CA CYS A 285 19.00 3.35 2.85
C CYS A 285 19.62 2.51 1.73
N GLU A 286 20.91 2.72 1.44
CA GLU A 286 21.60 1.98 0.37
C GLU A 286 21.62 0.47 0.63
N LEU A 287 21.34 -0.29 -0.42
CA LEU A 287 21.39 -1.75 -0.36
C LEU A 287 22.83 -2.24 -0.08
N ASN A 288 22.98 -2.98 1.03
CA ASN A 288 24.25 -3.57 1.46
C ASN A 288 24.11 -5.10 1.65
N PRO A 289 25.21 -5.85 1.85
CA PRO A 289 25.14 -7.31 1.98
C PRO A 289 24.28 -7.81 3.15
N ALA A 290 24.14 -7.05 4.23
CA ALA A 290 23.26 -7.42 5.34
C ALA A 290 21.79 -7.27 4.96
N TRP A 291 21.43 -6.19 4.25
CA TRP A 291 20.08 -6.00 3.74
C TRP A 291 19.68 -7.04 2.68
N MET A 292 20.60 -7.37 1.76
CA MET A 292 20.38 -8.47 0.81
C MET A 292 20.09 -9.78 1.54
N ASP A 293 20.84 -10.07 2.60
CA ASP A 293 20.59 -11.25 3.41
C ASP A 293 19.26 -11.19 4.17
N VAL A 294 18.86 -10.05 4.73
CA VAL A 294 17.52 -9.89 5.33
C VAL A 294 16.43 -10.23 4.30
N MET A 295 16.57 -9.76 3.06
CA MET A 295 15.65 -10.08 1.97
C MET A 295 15.68 -11.56 1.60
N GLU A 296 16.85 -12.20 1.54
CA GLU A 296 16.95 -13.66 1.34
C GLU A 296 16.23 -14.45 2.45
N GLN A 297 16.52 -14.14 3.72
CA GLN A 297 15.90 -14.83 4.84
C GLN A 297 14.38 -14.61 4.85
N SER A 298 13.93 -13.42 4.48
CA SER A 298 12.50 -13.08 4.38
C SER A 298 11.81 -13.82 3.25
N MET A 299 12.43 -13.91 2.07
CA MET A 299 11.93 -14.68 0.93
C MET A 299 11.78 -16.18 1.24
N ALA A 300 12.69 -16.72 2.05
CA ALA A 300 12.66 -18.12 2.49
C ALA A 300 11.66 -18.37 3.64
N ASN A 301 11.27 -17.32 4.38
CA ASN A 301 10.42 -17.44 5.55
C ASN A 301 8.94 -17.34 5.19
N LEU A 302 8.28 -18.48 5.22
CA LEU A 302 6.89 -18.65 4.84
C LEU A 302 5.91 -18.39 6.00
N TRP A 303 6.26 -17.45 6.89
CA TRP A 303 5.41 -17.04 8.00
C TRP A 303 4.04 -16.61 7.46
N THR A 304 2.99 -17.36 7.81
CA THR A 304 1.65 -17.09 7.29
C THR A 304 0.84 -16.26 8.25
N TYR A 305 0.20 -15.23 7.71
CA TYR A 305 -0.79 -14.43 8.41
C TYR A 305 -2.19 -14.63 7.80
N ARG A 306 -3.23 -14.49 8.62
CA ARG A 306 -4.63 -14.49 8.18
C ARG A 306 -5.24 -13.16 8.59
N LEU A 307 -5.62 -12.36 7.62
CA LEU A 307 -6.37 -11.13 7.85
C LEU A 307 -7.72 -11.48 8.49
N GLN A 308 -7.92 -11.05 9.73
CA GLN A 308 -9.19 -11.22 10.42
C GLN A 308 -10.21 -10.23 9.87
N GLY A 309 -11.40 -10.68 9.45
CA GLY A 309 -12.49 -9.81 9.00
C GLY A 309 -12.85 -9.90 7.53
N MET A 310 -11.98 -10.45 6.67
CA MET A 310 -12.33 -10.65 5.27
C MET A 310 -13.30 -11.83 5.10
N ARG A 311 -14.32 -11.66 4.25
CA ARG A 311 -15.32 -12.70 3.93
C ARG A 311 -14.69 -13.97 3.34
N ARG A 312 -13.47 -13.89 2.77
CA ARG A 312 -12.65 -15.02 2.35
C ARG A 312 -11.36 -15.02 3.15
N ILE A 313 -10.97 -16.18 3.70
CA ILE A 313 -9.68 -16.36 4.36
C ILE A 313 -8.58 -16.22 3.29
N GLN A 314 -8.03 -15.03 3.13
CA GLN A 314 -6.80 -14.83 2.40
C GLN A 314 -5.65 -15.18 3.34
N ARG A 315 -4.86 -16.19 2.96
CA ARG A 315 -3.61 -16.50 3.66
C ARG A 315 -2.53 -15.70 2.97
N HIS A 316 -1.85 -14.87 3.73
CA HIS A 316 -0.75 -14.04 3.28
C HIS A 316 0.57 -14.59 3.82
N GLN A 317 1.66 -14.28 3.14
CA GLN A 317 3.02 -14.48 3.63
C GLN A 317 3.71 -13.13 3.63
N PRO A 318 3.57 -12.34 4.72
CA PRO A 318 3.96 -10.93 4.72
C PRO A 318 5.43 -10.69 4.40
N LEU A 319 6.32 -11.57 4.82
CA LEU A 319 7.77 -11.41 4.58
C LEU A 319 8.12 -11.44 3.08
N PRO A 320 7.81 -12.51 2.32
CA PRO A 320 8.06 -12.52 0.89
C PRO A 320 7.24 -11.46 0.13
N GLU A 321 6.00 -11.19 0.53
CA GLU A 321 5.16 -10.13 -0.08
C GLU A 321 5.81 -8.75 0.10
N PHE A 322 6.39 -8.48 1.27
CA PHE A 322 7.04 -7.20 1.53
C PHE A 322 8.40 -7.07 0.81
N VAL A 323 9.13 -8.18 0.63
CA VAL A 323 10.31 -8.17 -0.26
C VAL A 323 9.93 -7.85 -1.70
N ALA A 324 8.79 -8.37 -2.20
CA ALA A 324 8.28 -8.01 -3.52
C ALA A 324 8.01 -6.50 -3.64
N SER A 325 7.43 -5.91 -2.60
CA SER A 325 7.16 -4.47 -2.54
C SER A 325 8.46 -3.65 -2.60
N ILE A 326 9.48 -4.03 -1.81
CA ILE A 326 10.79 -3.36 -1.84
C ILE A 326 11.43 -3.49 -3.22
N LEU A 327 11.44 -4.70 -3.80
CA LEU A 327 11.99 -4.94 -5.14
C LEU A 327 11.36 -4.04 -6.21
N SER A 328 10.08 -3.73 -6.10
CA SER A 328 9.36 -2.89 -7.07
C SER A 328 9.78 -1.41 -7.07
N VAL A 329 10.41 -0.94 -5.99
CA VAL A 329 10.84 0.45 -5.83
C VAL A 329 12.36 0.63 -5.86
N LEU A 330 13.13 -0.46 -5.87
CA LEU A 330 14.59 -0.40 -6.04
C LEU A 330 14.98 0.23 -7.38
N THR A 331 16.11 0.91 -7.38
CA THR A 331 16.72 1.35 -8.64
C THR A 331 17.14 0.13 -9.48
N PRO A 332 17.17 0.24 -10.83
CA PRO A 332 17.60 -0.87 -11.69
C PRO A 332 18.98 -1.44 -11.33
N GLU A 333 19.89 -0.59 -10.84
CA GLU A 333 21.22 -0.99 -10.39
C GLU A 333 21.18 -1.77 -9.06
N GLU A 334 20.36 -1.35 -8.09
CA GLU A 334 20.20 -2.07 -6.82
C GLU A 334 19.48 -3.40 -7.00
N GLU A 335 18.44 -3.40 -7.84
CA GLU A 335 17.72 -4.60 -8.24
C GLU A 335 18.69 -5.60 -8.89
N GLU A 336 19.48 -5.19 -9.88
CA GLU A 336 20.48 -6.06 -10.52
C GLU A 336 21.47 -6.61 -9.49
N ARG A 337 21.98 -5.74 -8.62
CA ARG A 337 22.92 -6.13 -7.57
C ARG A 337 22.29 -7.17 -6.64
N LEU A 338 21.04 -7.01 -6.25
CA LEU A 338 20.32 -7.98 -5.43
C LEU A 338 20.14 -9.30 -6.19
N LEU A 339 19.62 -9.28 -7.42
CA LEU A 339 19.31 -10.49 -8.17
C LEU A 339 20.56 -11.29 -8.57
N VAL A 340 21.70 -10.62 -8.80
CA VAL A 340 22.97 -11.27 -9.19
C VAL A 340 23.75 -11.77 -7.98
N TYR A 341 23.81 -11.00 -6.88
CA TYR A 341 24.70 -11.30 -5.76
C TYR A 341 24.01 -11.94 -4.55
N SER A 342 22.69 -12.09 -4.59
CA SER A 342 21.91 -12.76 -3.56
C SER A 342 21.27 -14.06 -4.07
N ARG A 343 20.65 -14.81 -3.18
CA ARG A 343 19.87 -16.01 -3.49
C ARG A 343 18.38 -15.73 -3.71
N VAL A 344 17.94 -14.48 -3.82
CA VAL A 344 16.51 -14.14 -3.92
C VAL A 344 15.80 -14.88 -5.07
N LEU A 345 16.37 -14.88 -6.27
CA LEU A 345 15.81 -15.61 -7.43
C LEU A 345 15.75 -17.12 -7.18
N THR A 346 16.87 -17.70 -6.73
CA THR A 346 16.94 -19.13 -6.42
C THR A 346 15.91 -19.52 -5.33
N LEU A 347 15.77 -18.71 -4.28
CA LEU A 347 14.83 -18.95 -3.19
C LEU A 347 13.37 -18.85 -3.64
N PHE A 348 13.05 -17.91 -4.53
CA PHE A 348 11.73 -17.85 -5.17
C PHE A 348 11.43 -19.16 -5.89
N PHE A 349 12.35 -19.63 -6.74
CA PHE A 349 12.15 -20.87 -7.46
C PHE A 349 12.07 -22.07 -6.51
N GLU A 350 12.96 -22.23 -5.53
CA GLU A 350 12.96 -23.31 -4.55
C GLU A 350 11.62 -23.41 -3.78
N ASN A 351 11.01 -22.26 -3.45
CA ASN A 351 9.78 -22.20 -2.66
C ASN A 351 8.48 -22.16 -3.47
N LEU A 352 8.54 -22.34 -4.80
CA LEU A 352 7.35 -22.28 -5.67
C LEU A 352 6.16 -23.10 -5.19
N HIS A 353 6.33 -24.26 -4.57
CA HIS A 353 5.19 -25.07 -4.12
C HIS A 353 4.62 -24.68 -2.76
N ARG A 354 5.30 -23.78 -2.04
CA ARG A 354 4.99 -23.40 -0.65
C ARG A 354 4.45 -21.98 -0.53
N TYR A 355 4.66 -21.12 -1.53
CA TYR A 355 4.04 -19.81 -1.54
C TYR A 355 2.52 -19.91 -1.55
N THR A 356 1.83 -18.95 -0.95
CA THR A 356 0.39 -18.78 -1.18
C THR A 356 0.15 -18.39 -2.64
N ARG A 357 -1.11 -18.32 -3.07
CA ARG A 357 -1.40 -17.90 -4.45
C ARG A 357 -0.98 -16.45 -4.68
N ASN A 358 -1.41 -15.54 -3.80
CA ASN A 358 -1.15 -14.11 -3.88
C ASN A 358 0.36 -13.83 -3.86
N THR A 359 1.06 -14.34 -2.84
CA THR A 359 2.53 -14.21 -2.73
C THR A 359 3.27 -14.68 -3.98
N PHE A 360 2.82 -15.77 -4.60
CA PHE A 360 3.45 -16.26 -5.84
C PHE A 360 3.19 -15.33 -7.03
N GLU A 361 1.96 -14.84 -7.17
CA GLU A 361 1.58 -13.95 -8.28
C GLU A 361 2.32 -12.60 -8.16
N GLU A 362 2.40 -12.01 -6.97
CA GLU A 362 3.15 -10.77 -6.71
C GLU A 362 4.65 -10.92 -6.97
N LEU A 363 5.28 -11.98 -6.43
CA LEU A 363 6.71 -12.22 -6.66
C LEU A 363 7.03 -12.53 -8.12
N LEU A 364 6.16 -13.26 -8.81
CA LEU A 364 6.35 -13.55 -10.23
C LEU A 364 6.33 -12.27 -11.05
N ASP A 365 5.37 -11.39 -10.79
CA ASP A 365 5.25 -10.12 -11.49
C ASP A 365 6.55 -9.32 -11.36
N VAL A 366 6.97 -9.07 -10.12
CA VAL A 366 8.16 -8.26 -9.82
C VAL A 366 9.45 -8.91 -10.34
N LEU A 367 9.72 -10.18 -10.02
CA LEU A 367 10.99 -10.83 -10.38
C LEU A 367 11.15 -11.09 -11.88
N SER A 368 10.04 -11.15 -12.64
CA SER A 368 10.10 -11.40 -14.09
C SER A 368 10.45 -10.17 -14.93
N HIS A 369 10.49 -8.97 -14.34
CA HIS A 369 10.89 -7.75 -15.03
C HIS A 369 12.33 -7.83 -15.60
N ARG A 370 13.25 -8.46 -14.85
CA ARG A 370 14.61 -8.77 -15.32
C ARG A 370 14.64 -10.12 -16.03
N GLN A 371 14.10 -10.09 -17.25
CA GLN A 371 13.83 -11.29 -18.06
C GLN A 371 15.05 -12.19 -18.25
N ASP A 372 16.24 -11.62 -18.38
CA ASP A 372 17.50 -12.34 -18.57
C ASP A 372 17.89 -13.19 -17.35
N LEU A 373 17.99 -12.56 -16.18
CA LEU A 373 18.33 -13.25 -14.93
C LEU A 373 17.25 -14.26 -14.53
N PHE A 374 15.98 -13.88 -14.70
CA PHE A 374 14.86 -14.76 -14.41
C PHE A 374 14.81 -15.97 -15.34
N PHE A 375 15.15 -15.79 -16.62
CA PHE A 375 15.25 -16.87 -17.60
C PHE A 375 16.38 -17.85 -17.26
N ASP A 376 17.57 -17.34 -16.96
CA ASP A 376 18.75 -18.16 -16.65
C ASP A 376 18.47 -19.04 -15.41
N GLU A 377 17.86 -18.48 -14.37
CA GLU A 377 17.48 -19.26 -13.18
C GLU A 377 16.35 -20.26 -13.49
N LEU A 378 15.35 -19.90 -14.32
CA LEU A 378 14.30 -20.84 -14.74
C LEU A 378 14.89 -22.04 -15.50
N GLU A 379 15.85 -21.83 -16.40
CA GLU A 379 16.56 -22.91 -17.10
C GLU A 379 17.29 -23.83 -16.13
N LEU A 380 18.01 -23.25 -15.17
CA LEU A 380 18.68 -24.00 -14.12
C LEU A 380 17.68 -24.86 -13.33
N GLN A 381 16.56 -24.29 -12.91
CA GLN A 381 15.56 -24.97 -12.09
C GLN A 381 14.86 -26.10 -12.85
N LEU A 382 14.67 -25.96 -14.17
CA LEU A 382 14.17 -27.04 -15.03
C LEU A 382 15.18 -28.17 -15.20
N SER A 383 16.48 -27.83 -15.29
CA SER A 383 17.53 -28.85 -15.32
C SER A 383 17.53 -29.70 -14.05
N LEU A 384 17.32 -29.07 -12.89
CA LEU A 384 17.23 -29.76 -11.59
C LEU A 384 15.95 -30.60 -11.47
N GLU A 385 14.81 -30.13 -11.97
CA GLU A 385 13.57 -30.92 -12.02
C GLU A 385 13.71 -32.19 -12.87
N ASN A 386 14.50 -32.15 -13.94
CA ASN A 386 14.78 -33.33 -14.77
C ASN A 386 15.57 -34.42 -14.04
N GLU A 387 16.24 -34.08 -12.93
CA GLU A 387 17.04 -34.98 -12.12
C GLU A 387 16.31 -35.47 -10.85
N GLY A 388 15.16 -34.87 -10.52
CA GLY A 388 14.43 -35.09 -9.27
C GLY A 388 13.01 -35.64 -9.45
N ASP A 389 12.33 -35.86 -8.31
CA ASP A 389 10.91 -36.21 -8.30
C ASP A 389 10.05 -34.97 -8.56
N SER A 390 9.26 -35.00 -9.62
CA SER A 390 8.36 -33.90 -10.00
C SER A 390 7.26 -33.67 -8.96
N MET A 391 7.13 -32.43 -8.49
CA MET A 391 5.99 -31.99 -7.68
C MET A 391 4.93 -31.30 -8.56
N PRO A 392 3.68 -31.80 -8.65
CA PRO A 392 2.68 -31.27 -9.58
C PRO A 392 2.38 -29.76 -9.45
N LEU A 393 2.35 -29.22 -8.22
CA LEU A 393 2.12 -27.80 -8.00
C LEU A 393 3.33 -26.95 -8.43
N ARG A 394 4.54 -27.44 -8.17
CA ARG A 394 5.79 -26.79 -8.59
C ARG A 394 5.88 -26.72 -10.10
N SER A 395 5.62 -27.83 -10.81
CA SER A 395 5.64 -27.86 -12.27
C SER A 395 4.59 -26.93 -12.90
N ARG A 396 3.40 -26.80 -12.30
CA ARG A 396 2.40 -25.82 -12.74
C ARG A 396 2.90 -24.38 -12.58
N ARG A 397 3.55 -24.05 -11.47
CA ARG A 397 4.09 -22.71 -11.22
C ARG A 397 5.30 -22.40 -12.10
N LEU A 398 6.17 -23.37 -12.36
CA LEU A 398 7.23 -23.25 -13.38
C LEU A 398 6.65 -22.94 -14.76
N ALA A 399 5.52 -23.55 -15.14
CA ALA A 399 4.84 -23.22 -16.39
C ALA A 399 4.28 -21.80 -16.42
N LEU A 400 3.85 -21.24 -15.28
CA LEU A 400 3.45 -19.84 -15.18
C LEU A 400 4.66 -18.91 -15.28
N CYS A 401 5.80 -19.26 -14.65
CA CYS A 401 7.06 -18.53 -14.81
C CYS A 401 7.56 -18.53 -16.27
N ALA A 402 7.42 -19.64 -16.99
CA ALA A 402 7.76 -19.67 -18.41
C ALA A 402 6.85 -18.73 -19.22
N ARG A 403 5.56 -18.66 -18.90
CA ARG A 403 4.60 -17.81 -19.60
C ARG A 403 4.84 -16.32 -19.40
N SER A 404 5.29 -15.88 -18.22
CA SER A 404 5.64 -14.47 -18.00
C SER A 404 6.79 -14.02 -18.91
N LEU A 405 7.65 -14.96 -19.34
CA LEU A 405 8.71 -14.73 -20.33
C LEU A 405 8.27 -14.94 -21.79
N GLY A 406 6.98 -15.17 -22.07
CA GLY A 406 6.51 -15.52 -23.41
C GLY A 406 6.91 -16.93 -23.88
N LYS A 407 7.32 -17.81 -22.95
CA LYS A 407 7.80 -19.17 -23.23
C LYS A 407 6.81 -20.24 -22.77
N GLN A 408 7.07 -21.46 -23.21
CA GLN A 408 6.34 -22.65 -22.81
C GLN A 408 7.30 -23.77 -22.39
N ILE A 409 6.94 -24.50 -21.34
CA ILE A 409 7.62 -25.74 -20.97
C ILE A 409 7.00 -26.90 -21.74
N VAL A 410 7.85 -27.67 -22.43
CA VAL A 410 7.47 -28.91 -23.14
C VAL A 410 8.25 -30.09 -22.60
N GLU A 411 7.58 -31.22 -22.44
CA GLU A 411 8.23 -32.48 -22.08
C GLU A 411 8.62 -33.24 -23.37
N ARG A 412 9.88 -33.64 -23.50
CA ARG A 412 10.40 -34.50 -24.57
C ARG A 412 11.34 -35.52 -23.96
N ASP A 413 11.14 -36.80 -24.30
CA ASP A 413 11.99 -37.90 -23.82
C ASP A 413 12.16 -37.94 -22.28
N GLY A 414 11.10 -37.57 -21.55
CA GLY A 414 11.09 -37.52 -20.08
C GLY A 414 11.86 -36.34 -19.48
N ARG A 415 12.16 -35.30 -20.29
CA ARG A 415 12.84 -34.07 -19.87
C ARG A 415 12.03 -32.84 -20.26
N TYR A 416 12.04 -31.84 -19.40
CA TYR A 416 11.45 -30.54 -19.62
C TYR A 416 12.42 -29.61 -20.36
N TYR A 417 11.89 -28.90 -21.36
CA TYR A 417 12.60 -27.90 -22.16
C TYR A 417 11.77 -26.63 -22.27
N LEU A 418 12.42 -25.47 -22.27
CA LEU A 418 11.81 -24.21 -22.65
C LEU A 418 11.80 -24.06 -24.17
N VAL A 419 10.66 -23.65 -24.71
CA VAL A 419 10.50 -23.27 -26.11
C VAL A 419 9.75 -21.94 -26.18
N GLU A 420 9.92 -21.22 -27.30
CA GLU A 420 9.10 -20.03 -27.58
C GLU A 420 7.61 -20.38 -27.57
N GLY A 421 6.80 -19.56 -26.91
CA GLY A 421 5.35 -19.74 -26.88
C GLY A 421 4.77 -19.57 -28.28
N GLN A 422 3.97 -20.53 -28.74
CA GLN A 422 3.22 -20.38 -29.98
C GLN A 422 1.96 -19.54 -29.71
N ASN A 423 2.01 -18.26 -30.10
CA ASN A 423 0.94 -17.25 -30.00
C ASN A 423 0.39 -17.05 -28.57
N LEU A 424 0.86 -16.01 -27.89
CA LEU A 424 0.10 -15.33 -26.84
C LEU A 424 -0.98 -14.45 -27.48
#